data_AF-A0A7X6XNZ1-F1
#
_entry.id   AF-A0A7X6XNZ1-F1
#
_cell.length_a   1.000
_cell.length_b   1.000
_cell.length_c   1.000
_cell.angle_alpha   90.00
_cell.angle_beta   90.00
_cell.angle_gamma   90.00
#
_symmetry.space_group_name_H-M   'P 1'
#
loop_
_entity.id
_entity.type
_entity.pdbx_description
1 polymer ?
#
loop_
_entity_poly.entity_id
_entity_poly.type
_entity_poly.pdbx_seq_one_letter_code
_entity_poly.pdbx_strand_id
1 'polypeptide(L)'
;PVAAPDLPPGIDCDGYWVTTRLQEELEALVFPEPVAGLVPGRLLGLSVNAAGRVSRELEGLGTAYREAGAAVELAGVVAEPFWSLQDPVPVPELVRLTADWLAQEARPPLAPPALEEPRETEARIALPEGVEEPVVFTGGQHRLWGVLTRPAADGPPATGLVTLGGWAGTRIGPHALFVSLARRAAAAGCATLRFDFGGRGDSEGELEAATRATMIADAVGAARFLREQTGCRRVIFVGLCAGAQVAIGAVAAGANADGLILWSAPVSEVAAEEKAVIAKRRHFLGEYARKLFRAQTWRKLVTGKLQPRQIARVVSGQQGRAAEDDRQVDLKAAAKLADFEGPLLFVYGTHDPVTPVALPYYRRLLARRQSQVTVHQIAGANHSYYGTAWREEVLAHTLAWLREQFP
;
A
#
# COMPACT_ATOMS: atom_id res chain seq x y z
N PRO A 1 -2.30 25.74 9.48
CA PRO A 1 -2.57 25.42 8.06
C PRO A 1 -1.35 25.73 7.21
N VAL A 2 -0.70 24.70 6.66
CA VAL A 2 0.22 24.89 5.55
C VAL A 2 -0.58 25.57 4.43
N ALA A 3 -0.09 26.67 3.87
CA ALA A 3 -0.76 27.31 2.74
C ALA A 3 -0.95 26.25 1.64
N ALA A 4 -2.16 26.13 1.10
CA ALA A 4 -2.38 25.25 -0.03
C ALA A 4 -1.36 25.62 -1.12
N PRO A 5 -0.66 24.65 -1.73
CA PRO A 5 0.25 24.93 -2.81
C PRO A 5 -0.46 25.81 -3.85
N ASP A 6 0.25 26.79 -4.40
CA ASP A 6 -0.24 27.66 -5.48
C ASP A 6 -0.35 26.84 -6.77
N LEU A 7 -1.38 25.99 -6.81
CA LEU A 7 -1.64 25.09 -7.91
C LEU A 7 -2.42 25.83 -8.99
N PRO A 8 -2.09 25.61 -10.28
CA PRO A 8 -2.90 26.13 -11.38
C PRO A 8 -4.35 25.61 -11.26
N PRO A 9 -5.34 26.28 -11.88
CA PRO A 9 -6.72 25.81 -11.88
C PRO A 9 -6.83 24.33 -12.27
N GLY A 10 -7.54 23.56 -11.45
CA GLY A 10 -7.65 22.11 -11.59
C GLY A 10 -8.55 21.47 -10.54
N ILE A 11 -8.65 20.15 -10.62
CA ILE A 11 -9.45 19.32 -9.71
C ILE A 11 -8.50 18.32 -9.03
N ASP A 12 -8.70 18.15 -7.73
CA ASP A 12 -8.00 17.12 -6.96
C ASP A 12 -8.67 15.77 -7.16
N CYS A 13 -7.96 14.86 -7.83
CA CYS A 13 -8.36 13.47 -7.99
C CYS A 13 -7.52 12.61 -7.04
N ASP A 14 -7.90 12.58 -5.76
CA ASP A 14 -7.27 11.75 -4.73
C ASP A 14 -5.74 11.94 -4.58
N GLY A 15 -5.26 13.19 -4.66
CA GLY A 15 -3.83 13.51 -4.58
C GLY A 15 -3.14 13.67 -5.93
N TYR A 16 -3.87 13.50 -7.02
CA TYR A 16 -3.44 13.83 -8.37
C TYR A 16 -4.16 15.10 -8.84
N TRP A 17 -3.42 16.19 -8.94
CA TRP A 17 -3.97 17.46 -9.41
C TRP A 17 -4.16 17.45 -10.93
N VAL A 18 -5.41 17.38 -11.37
CA VAL A 18 -5.76 17.37 -12.79
C VAL A 18 -6.07 18.79 -13.23
N THR A 19 -5.15 19.37 -14.01
CA THR A 19 -5.32 20.69 -14.63
C THR A 19 -6.19 20.58 -15.88
N THR A 20 -6.78 21.68 -16.34
CA THR A 20 -7.47 21.73 -17.64
C THR A 20 -6.57 21.25 -18.77
N ARG A 21 -5.29 21.63 -18.76
CA ARG A 21 -4.32 21.16 -19.73
C ARG A 21 -4.11 19.64 -19.67
N LEU A 22 -3.93 19.07 -18.48
CA LEU A 22 -3.78 17.62 -18.33
C LEU A 22 -5.05 16.90 -18.78
N GLN A 23 -6.22 17.44 -18.48
CA GLN A 23 -7.49 16.91 -18.98
C GLN A 23 -7.51 16.94 -20.52
N GLU A 24 -7.16 18.06 -21.16
CA GLU A 24 -7.08 18.17 -22.63
C GLU A 24 -6.08 17.18 -23.22
N GLU A 25 -4.90 17.02 -22.60
CA GLU A 25 -3.90 16.02 -23.00
C GLU A 25 -4.44 14.58 -22.86
N LEU A 26 -5.17 14.29 -21.79
CA LEU A 26 -5.83 12.98 -21.60
C LEU A 26 -6.97 12.77 -22.60
N GLU A 27 -7.79 13.78 -22.88
CA GLU A 27 -8.87 13.73 -23.87
C GLU A 27 -8.33 13.56 -25.30
N ALA A 28 -7.17 14.14 -25.60
CA ALA A 28 -6.47 13.90 -26.86
C ALA A 28 -5.94 12.45 -26.98
N LEU A 29 -5.73 11.75 -25.85
CA LEU A 29 -5.40 10.33 -25.81
C LEU A 29 -6.64 9.42 -25.81
N VAL A 30 -7.82 9.94 -25.47
CA VAL A 30 -9.09 9.21 -25.60
C VAL A 30 -9.35 9.04 -27.08
N PHE A 31 -9.24 7.80 -27.59
CA PHE A 31 -9.51 7.45 -28.98
C PHE A 31 -10.86 8.04 -29.44
N PRO A 32 -10.86 9.18 -30.14
CA PRO A 32 -12.10 9.82 -30.54
C PRO A 32 -12.43 9.22 -31.90
N GLU A 33 -13.44 8.35 -31.92
CA GLU A 33 -13.95 7.63 -33.10
C GLU A 33 -13.14 6.37 -33.52
N PRO A 34 -13.78 5.36 -34.17
CA PRO A 34 -13.07 4.26 -34.80
C PRO A 34 -11.96 4.84 -35.67
N VAL A 35 -10.74 4.48 -35.31
CA VAL A 35 -9.52 5.15 -35.70
C VAL A 35 -9.51 5.43 -37.21
N ALA A 36 -9.84 6.67 -37.58
CA ALA A 36 -9.80 7.12 -38.96
C ALA A 36 -8.32 7.21 -39.38
N GLY A 37 -7.76 6.08 -39.82
CA GLY A 37 -6.42 5.97 -40.40
C GLY A 37 -5.46 5.00 -39.72
N LEU A 38 -5.78 4.45 -38.55
CA LEU A 38 -4.96 3.48 -37.80
C LEU A 38 -5.84 2.29 -37.39
N VAL A 39 -6.34 1.57 -38.38
CA VAL A 39 -7.01 0.28 -38.13
C VAL A 39 -5.91 -0.75 -37.87
N PRO A 40 -5.72 -1.23 -36.63
CA PRO A 40 -4.77 -2.31 -36.40
C PRO A 40 -5.24 -3.55 -37.17
N GLY A 41 -4.32 -4.32 -37.75
CA GLY A 41 -4.68 -5.54 -38.46
C GLY A 41 -5.40 -6.57 -37.57
N ARG A 42 -5.10 -6.57 -36.27
CA ARG A 42 -5.73 -7.43 -35.25
C ARG A 42 -5.89 -6.69 -33.92
N LEU A 43 -6.92 -7.05 -33.15
CA LEU A 43 -7.27 -6.47 -31.85
C LEU A 43 -7.65 -7.58 -30.86
N LEU A 44 -7.02 -7.58 -29.68
CA LEU A 44 -7.48 -8.34 -28.51
C LEU A 44 -8.15 -7.41 -27.52
N GLY A 45 -9.40 -7.70 -27.17
CA GLY A 45 -10.14 -7.01 -26.11
C GLY A 45 -10.43 -7.94 -24.93
N LEU A 46 -9.95 -7.59 -23.74
CA LEU A 46 -10.18 -8.37 -22.52
C LEU A 46 -11.01 -7.57 -21.51
N SER A 47 -12.13 -8.15 -21.04
CA SER A 47 -12.95 -7.57 -19.98
C SER A 47 -12.73 -8.33 -18.67
N VAL A 48 -12.21 -7.66 -17.65
CA VAL A 48 -11.94 -8.28 -16.34
C VAL A 48 -13.11 -8.01 -15.40
N ASN A 49 -13.86 -9.04 -15.02
CA ASN A 49 -14.99 -8.92 -14.11
C ASN A 49 -15.37 -10.25 -13.44
N ALA A 50 -16.17 -10.17 -12.38
CA ALA A 50 -16.59 -11.34 -11.61
C ALA A 50 -17.43 -12.37 -12.39
N ALA A 51 -18.01 -11.98 -13.53
CA ALA A 51 -18.85 -12.87 -14.34
C ALA A 51 -18.11 -13.49 -15.53
N GLY A 52 -16.87 -13.06 -15.80
CA GLY A 52 -16.10 -13.47 -16.99
C GLY A 52 -16.81 -13.14 -18.31
N ARG A 53 -17.59 -12.06 -18.36
CA ARG A 53 -18.33 -11.65 -19.56
C ARG A 53 -17.62 -10.53 -20.30
N VAL A 54 -17.77 -10.45 -21.62
CA VAL A 54 -17.36 -9.26 -22.37
C VAL A 54 -18.33 -8.12 -22.01
N SER A 55 -17.82 -6.92 -21.73
CA SER A 55 -18.68 -5.77 -21.42
C SER A 55 -19.31 -5.21 -22.70
N ARG A 56 -20.47 -4.57 -22.59
CA ARG A 56 -21.18 -3.98 -23.74
C ARG A 56 -20.34 -2.91 -24.44
N GLU A 57 -19.56 -2.15 -23.67
CA GLU A 57 -18.64 -1.13 -24.16
C GLU A 57 -17.54 -1.77 -25.04
N LEU A 58 -16.98 -2.90 -24.58
CA LEU A 58 -15.95 -3.63 -25.32
C LEU A 58 -16.52 -4.35 -26.56
N GLU A 59 -17.75 -4.87 -26.48
CA GLU A 59 -18.47 -5.40 -27.65
C GLU A 59 -18.72 -4.33 -28.72
N GLY A 60 -19.13 -3.13 -28.30
CA GLY A 60 -19.32 -1.98 -29.17
C GLY A 60 -18.02 -1.56 -29.86
N LEU A 61 -16.94 -1.44 -29.08
CA LEU A 61 -15.61 -1.14 -29.60
C LEU A 61 -15.15 -2.21 -30.60
N GLY A 62 -15.29 -3.48 -30.25
CA GLY A 62 -14.92 -4.58 -31.13
C GLY A 62 -15.73 -4.62 -32.43
N THR A 63 -17.01 -4.21 -32.39
CA THR A 63 -17.83 -4.10 -33.61
C THR A 63 -17.29 -3.02 -34.54
N ALA A 64 -16.99 -1.83 -34.01
CA ALA A 64 -16.43 -0.73 -34.79
C ALA A 64 -15.08 -1.09 -35.44
N TYR A 65 -14.20 -1.80 -34.72
CA TYR A 65 -12.92 -2.26 -35.28
C TYR A 65 -13.08 -3.36 -36.34
N ARG A 66 -14.06 -4.27 -36.19
CA ARG A 66 -14.38 -5.26 -37.25
C ARG A 66 -14.88 -4.58 -38.52
N GLU A 67 -15.78 -3.61 -38.38
CA GLU A 67 -16.30 -2.82 -39.51
C GLU A 67 -15.19 -2.03 -40.22
N ALA A 68 -14.18 -1.59 -39.47
CA ALA A 68 -13.00 -0.94 -40.01
C ALA A 68 -11.98 -1.91 -40.66
N GLY A 69 -12.16 -3.23 -40.52
CA GLY A 69 -11.33 -4.26 -41.16
C GLY A 69 -10.31 -4.97 -40.26
N ALA A 70 -10.34 -4.76 -38.95
CA ALA A 70 -9.48 -5.47 -38.00
C ALA A 70 -10.01 -6.89 -37.71
N ALA A 71 -9.12 -7.87 -37.50
CA ALA A 71 -9.51 -9.13 -36.88
C ALA A 71 -9.64 -8.95 -35.36
N VAL A 72 -10.83 -9.16 -34.80
CA VAL A 72 -11.12 -8.85 -33.40
C VAL A 72 -11.42 -10.09 -32.58
N GLU A 73 -10.65 -10.31 -31.52
CA GLU A 73 -10.85 -11.33 -30.49
C GLU A 73 -11.27 -10.65 -29.18
N LEU A 74 -12.41 -11.07 -28.61
CA LEU A 74 -12.89 -10.54 -27.33
C LEU A 74 -13.06 -11.68 -26.33
N ALA A 75 -12.59 -11.48 -25.10
CA ALA A 75 -12.79 -12.44 -24.02
C ALA A 75 -13.11 -11.77 -22.69
N GLY A 76 -13.90 -12.44 -21.88
CA GLY A 76 -14.13 -12.07 -20.49
C GLY A 76 -13.21 -12.88 -19.57
N VAL A 77 -12.53 -12.20 -18.65
CA VAL A 77 -11.64 -12.78 -17.66
C VAL A 77 -12.29 -12.69 -16.30
N VAL A 78 -12.44 -13.84 -15.64
CA VAL A 78 -12.96 -13.89 -14.28
C VAL A 78 -11.89 -13.33 -13.34
N ALA A 79 -12.23 -12.27 -12.63
CA ALA A 79 -11.48 -11.81 -11.47
C ALA A 79 -12.45 -11.51 -10.34
N GLU A 80 -12.03 -11.80 -9.11
CA GLU A 80 -12.80 -11.37 -7.95
C GLU A 80 -12.94 -9.84 -7.94
N PRO A 81 -14.08 -9.30 -7.50
CA PRO A 81 -14.27 -7.86 -7.38
C PRO A 81 -13.17 -7.24 -6.51
N PHE A 82 -12.22 -6.54 -7.13
CA PHE A 82 -11.06 -5.95 -6.44
C PHE A 82 -11.47 -4.92 -5.38
N TRP A 83 -12.64 -4.29 -5.52
CA TRP A 83 -13.20 -3.34 -4.55
C TRP A 83 -13.64 -3.98 -3.21
N SER A 84 -13.55 -5.31 -3.08
CA SER A 84 -13.81 -6.02 -1.82
C SER A 84 -12.56 -6.60 -1.16
N LEU A 85 -11.40 -6.45 -1.80
CA LEU A 85 -10.15 -7.07 -1.35
C LEU A 85 -9.16 -5.97 -0.94
N GLN A 86 -8.51 -6.16 0.20
CA GLN A 86 -7.41 -5.27 0.60
C GLN A 86 -6.17 -5.55 -0.24
N ASP A 87 -5.98 -6.78 -0.70
CA ASP A 87 -4.80 -7.24 -1.42
C ASP A 87 -4.98 -7.22 -2.95
N PRO A 88 -3.88 -7.06 -3.73
CA PRO A 88 -3.92 -7.21 -5.18
C PRO A 88 -4.47 -8.59 -5.56
N VAL A 89 -5.38 -8.63 -6.52
CA VAL A 89 -5.94 -9.89 -7.04
C VAL A 89 -5.06 -10.37 -8.20
N PRO A 90 -4.42 -11.54 -8.10
CA PRO A 90 -3.74 -12.09 -9.26
C PRO A 90 -4.77 -12.43 -10.33
N VAL A 91 -4.56 -11.91 -11.55
CA VAL A 91 -5.40 -12.22 -12.72
C VAL A 91 -4.54 -12.94 -13.76
N PRO A 92 -4.05 -14.17 -13.49
CA PRO A 92 -3.10 -14.87 -14.36
C PRO A 92 -3.69 -15.15 -15.74
N GLU A 93 -4.99 -15.34 -15.82
CA GLU A 93 -5.69 -15.57 -17.09
C GLU A 93 -5.64 -14.34 -18.01
N LEU A 94 -5.67 -13.12 -17.47
CA LEU A 94 -5.47 -11.90 -18.24
C LEU A 94 -4.09 -11.91 -18.90
N VAL A 95 -3.06 -12.24 -18.12
CA VAL A 95 -1.66 -12.32 -18.60
C VAL A 95 -1.52 -13.41 -19.64
N ARG A 96 -2.06 -14.61 -19.37
CA ARG A 96 -1.99 -15.76 -20.27
C ARG A 96 -2.64 -15.48 -21.62
N LEU A 97 -3.88 -14.98 -21.62
CA LEU A 97 -4.59 -14.65 -22.87
C LEU A 97 -3.85 -13.59 -23.68
N THR A 98 -3.28 -12.60 -23.00
CA THR A 98 -2.47 -11.56 -23.66
C THR A 98 -1.20 -12.16 -24.29
N ALA A 99 -0.47 -13.00 -23.54
CA ALA A 99 0.76 -13.63 -24.00
C ALA A 99 0.51 -14.62 -25.16
N ASP A 100 -0.54 -15.44 -25.06
CA ASP A 100 -0.92 -16.41 -26.10
C ASP A 100 -1.33 -15.70 -27.39
N TRP A 101 -2.08 -14.60 -27.29
CA TRP A 101 -2.43 -13.79 -28.45
C TRP A 101 -1.20 -13.15 -29.10
N LEU A 102 -0.32 -12.54 -28.30
CA LEU A 102 0.94 -11.98 -28.81
C LEU A 102 1.82 -13.06 -29.48
N ALA A 103 1.85 -14.28 -28.95
CA ALA A 103 2.60 -15.39 -29.53
C ALA A 103 2.05 -15.83 -30.90
N GLN A 104 0.74 -15.67 -31.15
CA GLN A 104 0.14 -15.92 -32.47
C GLN A 104 0.51 -14.83 -33.48
N GLU A 105 0.75 -13.59 -33.02
CA GLU A 105 1.19 -12.47 -33.88
C GLU A 105 2.70 -12.46 -34.11
N ALA A 106 3.46 -13.01 -33.16
CA ALA A 106 4.90 -13.07 -33.26
C ALA A 106 5.27 -13.88 -34.50
N ARG A 107 6.00 -13.25 -35.43
CA ARG A 107 6.74 -14.01 -36.46
C ARG A 107 7.58 -15.07 -35.74
N PRO A 108 7.84 -16.25 -36.36
CA PRO A 108 8.77 -17.21 -35.79
C PRO A 108 10.02 -16.45 -35.36
N PRO A 109 10.51 -16.66 -34.12
CA PRO A 109 11.55 -15.81 -33.59
C PRO A 109 12.71 -15.81 -34.59
N LEU A 110 13.09 -14.62 -35.07
CA LEU A 110 14.51 -14.40 -35.37
C LEU A 110 15.20 -14.96 -34.14
N ALA A 111 16.01 -16.02 -34.31
CA ALA A 111 16.63 -16.77 -33.21
C ALA A 111 16.87 -15.80 -32.05
N PRO A 112 16.26 -16.02 -30.87
CA PRO A 112 16.13 -15.00 -29.85
C PRO A 112 17.49 -14.31 -29.76
N PRO A 113 17.58 -12.98 -30.02
CA PRO A 113 18.86 -12.32 -29.95
C PRO A 113 19.44 -12.78 -28.63
N ALA A 114 20.61 -13.43 -28.68
CA ALA A 114 21.21 -14.03 -27.50
C ALA A 114 21.03 -12.99 -26.41
N LEU A 115 20.18 -13.30 -25.41
CA LEU A 115 19.80 -12.30 -24.41
C LEU A 115 21.13 -11.79 -23.92
N GLU A 116 21.50 -10.56 -24.31
CA GLU A 116 22.72 -9.98 -23.79
C GLU A 116 22.52 -10.09 -22.29
N GLU A 117 23.46 -10.74 -21.60
CA GLU A 117 23.39 -10.78 -20.15
C GLU A 117 23.06 -9.35 -19.71
N PRO A 118 21.99 -9.15 -18.91
CA PRO A 118 21.53 -7.82 -18.57
C PRO A 118 22.77 -7.03 -18.18
N ARG A 119 23.14 -6.03 -19.00
CA ARG A 119 24.29 -5.21 -18.66
C ARG A 119 23.96 -4.66 -17.28
N GLU A 120 24.86 -4.83 -16.32
CA GLU A 120 24.79 -4.12 -15.04
C GLU A 120 24.93 -2.62 -15.33
N THR A 121 23.90 -2.03 -15.92
CA THR A 121 23.71 -0.59 -15.93
C THR A 121 23.28 -0.26 -14.52
N GLU A 122 24.04 0.58 -13.82
CA GLU A 122 23.60 1.17 -12.56
C GLU A 122 22.27 1.89 -12.85
N ALA A 123 21.14 1.24 -12.58
CA ALA A 123 19.81 1.75 -12.87
C ALA A 123 19.52 2.93 -11.94
N ARG A 124 20.10 4.10 -12.22
CA ARG A 124 20.06 5.27 -11.36
C ARG A 124 19.23 6.37 -11.99
N ILE A 125 18.38 6.99 -11.19
CA ILE A 125 17.69 8.22 -11.54
C ILE A 125 18.39 9.35 -10.79
N ALA A 126 19.08 10.21 -11.54
CA ALA A 126 19.62 11.46 -11.02
C ALA A 126 18.48 12.46 -10.84
N LEU A 127 18.35 13.02 -9.64
CA LEU A 127 17.41 14.05 -9.28
C LEU A 127 18.17 15.31 -8.84
N PRO A 128 17.59 16.51 -8.95
CA PRO A 128 18.20 17.72 -8.39
C PRO A 128 18.57 17.59 -6.90
N GLU A 129 17.72 16.89 -6.14
CA GLU A 129 17.86 16.65 -4.70
C GLU A 129 18.74 15.45 -4.32
N GLY A 130 19.12 14.58 -5.27
CA GLY A 130 19.79 13.34 -4.94
C GLY A 130 19.77 12.26 -6.02
N VAL A 131 19.91 11.01 -5.62
CA VAL A 131 19.90 9.85 -6.54
C VAL A 131 18.95 8.78 -6.01
N GLU A 132 18.10 8.25 -6.88
CA GLU A 132 17.30 7.06 -6.62
C GLU A 132 17.92 5.85 -7.34
N GLU A 133 18.09 4.74 -6.63
CA GLU A 133 18.55 3.48 -7.23
C GLU A 133 17.74 2.29 -6.69
N PRO A 134 17.41 1.30 -7.53
CA PRO A 134 16.80 0.06 -7.10
C PRO A 134 17.82 -0.73 -6.29
N VAL A 135 17.32 -1.37 -5.24
CA VAL A 135 18.13 -2.17 -4.34
C VAL A 135 17.43 -3.48 -4.05
N VAL A 136 18.21 -4.53 -3.85
CA VAL A 136 17.73 -5.82 -3.37
C VAL A 136 18.52 -6.19 -2.13
N PHE A 137 17.82 -6.57 -1.07
CA PHE A 137 18.44 -6.91 0.20
C PHE A 137 17.68 -8.02 0.92
N THR A 138 18.36 -8.69 1.85
CA THR A 138 17.70 -9.68 2.70
C THR A 138 17.03 -8.96 3.87
N GLY A 139 15.70 -9.02 3.89
CA GLY A 139 14.89 -8.58 5.03
C GLY A 139 14.92 -9.61 6.15
N GLY A 140 13.79 -10.27 6.37
CA GLY A 140 13.68 -11.49 7.18
C GLY A 140 14.14 -12.72 6.40
N GLN A 141 13.18 -13.45 5.85
CA GLN A 141 13.42 -14.72 5.13
C GLN A 141 13.47 -14.56 3.61
N HIS A 142 13.13 -13.37 3.09
CA HIS A 142 12.96 -13.11 1.66
C HIS A 142 13.96 -12.08 1.15
N ARG A 143 14.27 -12.14 -0.15
CA ARG A 143 14.91 -11.02 -0.84
C ARG A 143 13.85 -9.98 -1.15
N LEU A 144 14.09 -8.77 -0.67
CA LEU A 144 13.16 -7.65 -0.77
C LEU A 144 13.66 -6.65 -1.80
N TRP A 145 12.73 -6.16 -2.61
CA TRP A 145 12.97 -5.12 -3.60
C TRP A 145 12.61 -3.76 -3.05
N GLY A 146 13.49 -2.79 -3.29
CA GLY A 146 13.29 -1.43 -2.85
C GLY A 146 13.94 -0.41 -3.76
N VAL A 147 13.80 0.85 -3.36
CA VAL A 147 14.48 2.00 -3.95
C VAL A 147 15.12 2.77 -2.81
N LEU A 148 16.44 2.97 -2.92
CA LEU A 148 17.20 3.80 -2.02
C LEU A 148 17.37 5.19 -2.63
N THR A 149 16.85 6.19 -1.94
CA THR A 149 17.06 7.61 -2.27
C THR A 149 18.17 8.16 -1.39
N ARG A 150 19.25 8.66 -1.97
CA ARG A 150 20.34 9.36 -1.26
C ARG A 150 20.29 10.86 -1.55
N PRO A 151 20.58 11.72 -0.56
CA PRO A 151 20.75 13.15 -0.82
C PRO A 151 21.94 13.41 -1.73
N ALA A 152 21.93 14.53 -2.44
CA ALA A 152 23.04 14.94 -3.31
C ALA A 152 24.32 15.36 -2.55
N ALA A 153 24.24 15.58 -1.24
CA ALA A 153 25.37 16.03 -0.42
C ALA A 153 26.46 14.96 -0.29
N ASP A 154 27.71 15.39 -0.28
CA ASP A 154 28.86 14.51 -0.09
C ASP A 154 28.93 13.97 1.35
N GLY A 155 29.16 12.66 1.48
CA GLY A 155 29.32 11.97 2.76
C GLY A 155 28.06 11.27 3.29
N PRO A 156 28.17 10.51 4.38
CA PRO A 156 27.05 9.74 4.92
C PRO A 156 26.00 10.67 5.54
N PRO A 157 24.71 10.55 5.16
CA PRO A 157 23.64 11.34 5.77
C PRO A 157 23.51 11.01 7.26
N ALA A 158 23.32 12.02 8.11
CA ALA A 158 23.17 11.79 9.55
C ALA A 158 21.94 10.91 9.88
N THR A 159 20.86 11.09 9.11
CA THR A 159 19.56 10.44 9.33
C THR A 159 19.11 9.68 8.08
N GLY A 160 18.64 8.45 8.29
CA GLY A 160 18.00 7.61 7.28
C GLY A 160 16.55 7.31 7.64
N LEU A 161 15.67 7.28 6.65
CA LEU A 161 14.26 6.92 6.79
C LEU A 161 13.99 5.54 6.20
N VAL A 162 13.19 4.72 6.87
CA VAL A 162 12.64 3.48 6.30
C VAL A 162 11.12 3.61 6.25
N THR A 163 10.54 3.60 5.05
CA THR A 163 9.08 3.70 4.89
C THR A 163 8.45 2.32 4.96
N LEU A 164 7.39 2.18 5.76
CA LEU A 164 6.65 0.94 5.97
C LEU A 164 5.20 1.13 5.52
N GLY A 165 4.83 0.45 4.44
CA GLY A 165 3.49 0.50 3.85
C GLY A 165 2.40 -0.14 4.71
N GLY A 166 1.14 0.13 4.36
CA GLY A 166 0.00 -0.60 4.89
C GLY A 166 -0.01 -2.08 4.45
N TRP A 167 -0.98 -2.86 4.93
CA TRP A 167 -1.03 -4.32 4.75
C TRP A 167 -0.79 -4.78 3.31
N ALA A 168 -1.47 -4.14 2.35
CA ALA A 168 -1.36 -4.42 0.92
C ALA A 168 -0.56 -3.37 0.14
N GLY A 169 0.07 -2.43 0.85
CA GLY A 169 0.79 -1.33 0.23
C GLY A 169 2.11 -1.78 -0.38
N THR A 170 2.54 -1.07 -1.40
CA THR A 170 3.88 -1.21 -2.01
C THR A 170 4.76 -0.01 -1.64
N ARG A 171 6.03 -0.07 -2.04
CA ARG A 171 7.09 0.92 -1.82
C ARG A 171 6.76 2.33 -2.31
N ILE A 172 5.76 2.48 -3.19
CA ILE A 172 5.33 3.80 -3.67
C ILE A 172 4.45 4.55 -2.66
N GLY A 173 3.74 3.82 -1.79
CA GLY A 173 2.71 4.38 -0.91
C GLY A 173 1.45 4.86 -1.67
N PRO A 174 0.38 5.24 -0.95
CA PRO A 174 -0.82 5.78 -1.58
C PRO A 174 -0.47 7.04 -2.37
N HIS A 175 -0.99 7.18 -3.60
CA HIS A 175 -0.78 8.36 -4.45
C HIS A 175 0.69 8.87 -4.52
N ALA A 176 1.67 7.96 -4.52
CA ALA A 176 3.11 8.24 -4.51
C ALA A 176 3.61 9.02 -3.26
N LEU A 177 2.92 8.89 -2.12
CA LEU A 177 3.23 9.57 -0.87
C LEU A 177 4.64 9.23 -0.35
N PHE A 178 5.06 7.96 -0.39
CA PHE A 178 6.42 7.60 0.03
C PHE A 178 7.47 8.07 -0.97
N VAL A 179 7.14 8.08 -2.26
CA VAL A 179 8.03 8.65 -3.28
C VAL A 179 8.29 10.13 -2.99
N SER A 180 7.22 10.87 -2.76
CA SER A 180 7.25 12.30 -2.44
C SER A 180 8.01 12.57 -1.14
N LEU A 181 7.81 11.75 -0.10
CA LEU A 181 8.55 11.86 1.15
C LEU A 181 10.05 11.70 0.93
N ALA A 182 10.47 10.63 0.26
CA ALA A 182 11.89 10.32 0.12
C ALA A 182 12.64 11.40 -0.66
N ARG A 183 12.05 11.94 -1.73
CA ARG A 183 12.67 13.01 -2.53
C ARG A 183 12.80 14.30 -1.71
N ARG A 184 11.75 14.69 -0.97
CA ARG A 184 11.81 15.86 -0.08
C ARG A 184 12.73 15.65 1.11
N ALA A 185 12.83 14.42 1.62
CA ALA A 185 13.77 14.06 2.67
C ALA A 185 15.22 14.10 2.15
N ALA A 186 15.47 13.68 0.91
CA ALA A 186 16.76 13.84 0.24
C ALA A 186 17.15 15.31 0.08
N ALA A 187 16.19 16.17 -0.32
CA ALA A 187 16.40 17.62 -0.34
C ALA A 187 16.72 18.21 1.06
N ALA A 188 16.30 17.53 2.13
CA ALA A 188 16.60 17.86 3.52
C ALA A 188 17.84 17.12 4.08
N GLY A 189 18.61 16.41 3.24
CA GLY A 189 19.84 15.73 3.65
C GLY A 189 19.67 14.32 4.24
N CYS A 190 18.47 13.73 4.17
CA CYS A 190 18.19 12.39 4.68
C CYS A 190 18.21 11.34 3.55
N ALA A 191 18.77 10.17 3.82
CA ALA A 191 18.54 9.00 2.96
C ALA A 191 17.16 8.39 3.24
N THR A 192 16.54 7.76 2.25
CA THR A 192 15.27 7.05 2.44
C THR A 192 15.28 5.71 1.70
N LEU A 193 14.99 4.62 2.42
CA LEU A 193 14.72 3.31 1.85
C LEU A 193 13.20 3.09 1.80
N ARG A 194 12.69 2.89 0.59
CA ARG A 194 11.32 2.42 0.34
C ARG A 194 11.41 1.01 -0.21
N PHE A 195 10.64 0.06 0.30
CA PHE A 195 10.70 -1.34 -0.13
C PHE A 195 9.34 -2.02 -0.05
N ASP A 196 9.19 -3.14 -0.74
CA ASP A 196 8.02 -4.01 -0.61
C ASP A 196 8.31 -5.11 0.41
N PHE A 197 7.37 -5.38 1.32
CA PHE A 197 7.46 -6.51 2.24
C PHE A 197 7.46 -7.86 1.48
N GLY A 198 7.92 -8.93 2.13
CA GLY A 198 7.82 -10.27 1.55
C GLY A 198 6.37 -10.61 1.16
N GLY A 199 6.19 -11.17 -0.03
CA GLY A 199 4.87 -11.46 -0.62
C GLY A 199 4.11 -10.23 -1.13
N ARG A 200 4.76 -9.05 -1.21
CA ARG A 200 4.18 -7.80 -1.70
C ARG A 200 5.01 -7.23 -2.84
N GLY A 201 4.35 -6.50 -3.73
CA GLY A 201 5.00 -5.79 -4.84
C GLY A 201 5.94 -6.70 -5.64
N ASP A 202 7.20 -6.28 -5.76
CA ASP A 202 8.23 -7.06 -6.49
C ASP A 202 9.06 -7.97 -5.57
N SER A 203 8.81 -7.95 -4.26
CA SER A 203 9.54 -8.77 -3.27
C SER A 203 9.17 -10.24 -3.35
N GLU A 204 10.15 -11.11 -3.04
CA GLU A 204 9.93 -12.55 -2.97
C GLU A 204 8.92 -12.91 -1.87
N GLY A 205 8.35 -14.11 -1.99
CA GLY A 205 7.39 -14.65 -1.02
C GLY A 205 5.97 -14.73 -1.59
N GLU A 206 5.11 -15.43 -0.87
CA GLU A 206 3.71 -15.63 -1.25
C GLU A 206 2.82 -14.63 -0.50
N LEU A 207 1.83 -14.06 -1.18
CA LEU A 207 0.87 -13.10 -0.61
C LEU A 207 0.22 -13.62 0.70
N GLU A 208 -0.18 -14.89 0.69
CA GLU A 208 -0.87 -15.60 1.79
C GLU A 208 0.05 -15.90 2.99
N ALA A 209 1.38 -15.87 2.79
CA ALA A 209 2.35 -16.13 3.85
C ALA A 209 2.74 -14.86 4.62
N ALA A 210 2.36 -13.67 4.12
CA ALA A 210 2.64 -12.40 4.77
C ALA A 210 1.86 -12.29 6.09
N THR A 211 2.61 -12.13 7.19
CA THR A 211 2.10 -11.87 8.54
C THR A 211 2.77 -10.63 9.12
N ARG A 212 2.20 -10.05 10.18
CA ARG A 212 2.85 -8.92 10.86
C ARG A 212 4.22 -9.29 11.39
N ALA A 213 4.41 -10.53 11.88
CA ALA A 213 5.71 -11.02 12.33
C ALA A 213 6.76 -11.02 11.19
N THR A 214 6.40 -11.48 9.99
CA THR A 214 7.30 -11.45 8.83
C THR A 214 7.61 -10.01 8.39
N MET A 215 6.62 -9.12 8.39
CA MET A 215 6.82 -7.69 8.06
C MET A 215 7.73 -6.99 9.09
N ILE A 216 7.64 -7.36 10.37
CA ILE A 216 8.54 -6.87 11.43
C ILE A 216 9.97 -7.31 11.16
N ALA A 217 10.19 -8.58 10.82
CA ALA A 217 11.52 -9.08 10.47
C ALA A 217 12.11 -8.36 9.24
N ASP A 218 11.27 -8.12 8.24
CA ASP A 218 11.64 -7.35 7.05
C ASP A 218 12.02 -5.91 7.40
N ALA A 219 11.26 -5.22 8.26
CA ALA A 219 11.56 -3.86 8.71
C ALA A 219 12.89 -3.78 9.49
N VAL A 220 13.19 -4.77 10.33
CA VAL A 220 14.49 -4.89 11.02
C VAL A 220 15.62 -5.03 10.00
N GLY A 221 15.46 -5.92 9.02
CA GLY A 221 16.44 -6.11 7.94
C GLY A 221 16.64 -4.85 7.10
N ALA A 222 15.56 -4.14 6.79
CA ALA A 222 15.59 -2.88 6.04
C ALA A 222 16.35 -1.77 6.79
N ALA A 223 16.15 -1.63 8.10
CA ALA A 223 16.90 -0.67 8.91
C ALA A 223 18.41 -0.98 8.95
N ARG A 224 18.78 -2.26 9.08
CA ARG A 224 20.17 -2.70 9.00
C ARG A 224 20.77 -2.38 7.63
N PHE A 225 20.09 -2.79 6.56
CA PHE A 225 20.53 -2.54 5.19
C PHE A 225 20.72 -1.05 4.91
N LEU A 226 19.75 -0.20 5.31
CA LEU A 226 19.87 1.24 5.15
C LEU A 226 21.13 1.81 5.84
N ARG A 227 21.41 1.40 7.08
CA ARG A 227 22.62 1.83 7.81
C ARG A 227 23.89 1.39 7.08
N GLU A 228 23.95 0.13 6.63
CA GLU A 228 25.10 -0.41 5.91
C GLU A 228 25.35 0.31 4.58
N GLN A 229 24.29 0.61 3.82
CA GLN A 229 24.39 1.21 2.49
C GLN A 229 24.63 2.72 2.47
N THR A 230 24.37 3.40 3.58
CA THR A 230 24.43 4.88 3.65
C THR A 230 25.38 5.40 4.71
N GLY A 231 25.75 4.58 5.70
CA GLY A 231 26.49 5.02 6.87
C GLY A 231 25.69 5.92 7.82
N CYS A 232 24.35 5.97 7.69
CA CYS A 232 23.55 6.85 8.53
C CYS A 232 23.61 6.47 10.01
N ARG A 233 23.72 7.50 10.85
CA ARG A 233 23.86 7.35 12.31
C ARG A 233 22.52 7.13 12.98
N ARG A 234 21.45 7.70 12.43
CA ARG A 234 20.10 7.62 12.96
C ARG A 234 19.17 6.96 11.95
N VAL A 235 18.29 6.06 12.41
CA VAL A 235 17.24 5.45 11.59
C VAL A 235 15.87 5.77 12.15
N ILE A 236 15.00 6.32 11.31
CA ILE A 236 13.62 6.66 11.64
C ILE A 236 12.70 5.78 10.81
N PHE A 237 11.77 5.08 11.46
CA PHE A 237 10.70 4.39 10.75
C PHE A 237 9.55 5.35 10.46
N VAL A 238 9.05 5.31 9.22
CA VAL A 238 7.86 6.05 8.80
C VAL A 238 6.80 5.04 8.38
N GLY A 239 5.84 4.75 9.27
CA GLY A 239 4.83 3.73 9.06
C GLY A 239 3.46 4.32 8.76
N LEU A 240 2.78 3.79 7.74
CA LEU A 240 1.39 4.09 7.41
C LEU A 240 0.48 2.92 7.79
N CYS A 241 -0.58 3.19 8.56
CA CYS A 241 -1.56 2.18 8.97
C CYS A 241 -0.89 0.94 9.61
N ALA A 242 -1.01 -0.25 9.02
CA ALA A 242 -0.36 -1.48 9.49
C ALA A 242 1.17 -1.32 9.53
N GLY A 243 1.76 -0.53 8.64
CA GLY A 243 3.18 -0.19 8.67
C GLY A 243 3.61 0.55 9.93
N ALA A 244 2.71 1.31 10.58
CA ALA A 244 2.98 1.92 11.88
C ALA A 244 3.03 0.86 12.99
N GLN A 245 2.17 -0.17 12.94
CA GLN A 245 2.25 -1.30 13.86
C GLN A 245 3.53 -2.10 13.65
N VAL A 246 3.95 -2.29 12.39
CA VAL A 246 5.22 -2.92 12.04
C VAL A 246 6.40 -2.09 12.57
N ALA A 247 6.37 -0.76 12.47
CA ALA A 247 7.40 0.12 13.03
C ALA A 247 7.57 -0.08 14.55
N ILE A 248 6.45 -0.10 15.27
CA ILE A 248 6.42 -0.34 16.72
C ILE A 248 6.92 -1.76 17.04
N GLY A 249 6.48 -2.75 16.26
CA GLY A 249 6.90 -4.14 16.39
C GLY A 249 8.39 -4.34 16.12
N ALA A 250 8.97 -3.61 15.17
CA ALA A 250 10.40 -3.63 14.87
C ALA A 250 11.22 -3.11 16.06
N VAL A 251 10.79 -2.01 16.69
CA VAL A 251 11.39 -1.54 17.96
C VAL A 251 11.28 -2.61 19.04
N ALA A 252 10.11 -3.25 19.17
CA ALA A 252 9.92 -4.33 20.14
C ALA A 252 10.80 -5.56 19.88
N ALA A 253 11.13 -5.81 18.61
CA ALA A 253 12.05 -6.86 18.16
C ALA A 253 13.54 -6.46 18.24
N GLY A 254 13.86 -5.25 18.71
CA GLY A 254 15.23 -4.79 18.91
C GLY A 254 15.85 -4.03 17.72
N ALA A 255 15.04 -3.57 16.76
CA ALA A 255 15.53 -2.62 15.77
C ALA A 255 16.04 -1.36 16.48
N ASN A 256 17.28 -0.95 16.18
CA ASN A 256 17.85 0.28 16.69
C ASN A 256 17.29 1.48 15.91
N ALA A 257 16.06 1.86 16.23
CA ALA A 257 15.40 3.05 15.70
C ALA A 257 15.58 4.23 16.65
N ASP A 258 15.87 5.40 16.08
CA ASP A 258 16.11 6.64 16.82
C ASP A 258 14.84 7.48 16.97
N GLY A 259 13.79 7.19 16.20
CA GLY A 259 12.48 7.84 16.29
C GLY A 259 11.44 7.13 15.43
N LEU A 260 10.17 7.41 15.67
CA LEU A 260 9.06 6.85 14.89
C LEU A 260 8.13 7.95 14.37
N ILE A 261 7.74 7.84 13.11
CA ILE A 261 6.70 8.63 12.47
C ILE A 261 5.56 7.68 12.10
N LEU A 262 4.40 7.91 12.69
CA LEU A 262 3.26 7.00 12.69
C LEU A 262 2.06 7.70 12.09
N TRP A 263 1.85 7.45 10.80
CA TRP A 263 0.74 7.96 10.03
C TRP A 263 -0.46 7.02 10.14
N SER A 264 -1.59 7.53 10.64
CA SER A 264 -2.86 6.80 10.75
C SER A 264 -2.71 5.43 11.44
N ALA A 265 -1.93 5.37 12.53
CA ALA A 265 -1.63 4.13 13.22
C ALA A 265 -2.88 3.52 13.89
N PRO A 266 -3.30 2.30 13.53
CA PRO A 266 -4.40 1.64 14.19
C PRO A 266 -3.97 1.05 15.54
N VAL A 267 -4.91 0.96 16.49
CA VAL A 267 -4.69 0.19 17.72
C VAL A 267 -4.59 -1.30 17.40
N SER A 268 -3.85 -2.04 18.22
CA SER A 268 -3.88 -3.50 18.16
C SER A 268 -5.27 -4.06 18.51
N GLU A 269 -5.61 -5.22 17.95
CA GLU A 269 -6.93 -5.84 18.18
C GLU A 269 -7.21 -6.09 19.68
N VAL A 270 -6.16 -6.38 20.46
CA VAL A 270 -6.23 -6.56 21.92
C VAL A 270 -6.71 -5.30 22.65
N ALA A 271 -6.31 -4.12 22.18
CA ALA A 271 -6.76 -2.85 22.74
C ALA A 271 -8.18 -2.48 22.26
N ALA A 272 -8.56 -2.89 21.05
CA ALA A 272 -9.92 -2.72 20.54
C ALA A 272 -10.94 -3.64 21.25
N GLU A 273 -10.50 -4.83 21.68
CA GLU A 273 -11.33 -5.83 22.38
C GLU A 273 -11.95 -5.29 23.67
N GLU A 274 -11.26 -4.42 24.42
CA GLU A 274 -11.69 -3.93 25.73
C GLU A 274 -13.03 -3.15 25.69
N LYS A 275 -13.35 -2.50 24.56
CA LYS A 275 -14.65 -1.83 24.33
C LYS A 275 -15.55 -2.56 23.33
N ALA A 276 -14.98 -3.15 22.28
CA ALA A 276 -15.75 -3.78 21.22
C ALA A 276 -16.43 -5.09 21.66
N VAL A 277 -15.82 -5.86 22.56
CA VAL A 277 -16.37 -7.15 23.01
C VAL A 277 -17.60 -6.97 23.89
N ILE A 278 -17.64 -5.92 24.74
CA ILE A 278 -18.79 -5.63 25.61
C ILE A 278 -19.98 -5.08 24.78
N ALA A 279 -19.70 -4.21 23.81
CA ALA A 279 -20.73 -3.62 22.95
C ALA A 279 -21.27 -4.60 21.88
N LYS A 280 -20.38 -5.36 21.21
CA LYS A 280 -20.79 -6.33 20.18
C LYS A 280 -21.53 -7.54 20.76
N ARG A 281 -21.15 -8.07 21.94
CA ARG A 281 -21.85 -9.25 22.52
C ARG A 281 -23.32 -9.00 22.80
N ARG A 282 -23.70 -7.81 23.29
CA ARG A 282 -25.11 -7.45 23.53
C ARG A 282 -25.90 -7.24 22.25
N HIS A 283 -25.27 -6.72 21.20
CA HIS A 283 -25.93 -6.45 19.92
C HIS A 283 -26.07 -7.71 19.05
N PHE A 284 -25.03 -8.55 18.99
CA PHE A 284 -25.03 -9.78 18.18
C PHE A 284 -25.98 -10.86 18.73
N LEU A 285 -26.12 -11.05 20.05
CA LEU A 285 -27.09 -12.02 20.59
C LEU A 285 -28.54 -11.64 20.24
N GLY A 286 -28.87 -10.34 20.25
CA GLY A 286 -30.22 -9.85 19.90
C GLY A 286 -30.54 -10.01 18.41
N GLU A 287 -29.58 -9.74 17.53
CA GLU A 287 -29.75 -9.90 16.08
C GLU A 287 -29.78 -11.36 15.63
N TYR A 288 -28.94 -12.22 16.22
CA TYR A 288 -28.86 -13.64 15.85
C TYR A 288 -30.11 -14.40 16.27
N ALA A 289 -30.67 -14.11 17.45
CA ALA A 289 -31.96 -14.63 17.89
C ALA A 289 -33.10 -14.23 16.92
N ARG A 290 -33.09 -13.01 16.37
CA ARG A 290 -34.11 -12.54 15.41
C ARG A 290 -33.97 -13.15 14.01
N LYS A 291 -32.76 -13.53 13.60
CA LYS A 291 -32.47 -14.10 12.27
C LYS A 291 -32.72 -15.62 12.21
N LEU A 292 -32.66 -16.32 13.35
CA LEU A 292 -32.98 -17.76 13.45
C LEU A 292 -34.48 -18.09 13.27
N PHE A 293 -35.39 -17.15 13.53
CA PHE A 293 -36.84 -17.34 13.40
C PHE A 293 -37.43 -16.89 12.04
N ARG A 294 -36.61 -16.56 11.03
CA ARG A 294 -37.10 -16.18 9.69
C ARG A 294 -37.11 -17.36 8.72
N ALA A 295 -38.30 -17.72 8.23
CA ALA A 295 -38.56 -18.83 7.29
C ALA A 295 -37.77 -18.75 5.96
N GLN A 296 -37.30 -17.56 5.57
CA GLN A 296 -36.51 -17.34 4.34
C GLN A 296 -35.09 -17.91 4.42
N THR A 297 -34.49 -18.03 5.62
CA THR A 297 -33.14 -18.58 5.81
C THR A 297 -33.12 -20.10 5.63
N TRP A 298 -34.15 -20.79 6.12
CA TRP A 298 -34.34 -22.23 5.93
C TRP A 298 -34.59 -22.60 4.45
N ARG A 299 -35.27 -21.71 3.69
CA ARG A 299 -35.50 -21.89 2.24
C ARG A 299 -34.21 -21.83 1.40
N LYS A 300 -33.20 -21.07 1.84
CA LYS A 300 -31.88 -21.00 1.17
C LYS A 300 -30.96 -22.18 1.51
N LEU A 301 -31.15 -22.79 2.68
CA LEU A 301 -30.43 -24.00 3.10
C LEU A 301 -30.87 -25.25 2.32
N VAL A 302 -32.16 -25.35 1.97
CA VAL A 302 -32.73 -26.50 1.23
C VAL A 302 -32.45 -26.44 -0.29
N THR A 303 -32.06 -25.29 -0.84
CA THR A 303 -31.86 -25.09 -2.30
C THR A 303 -30.41 -25.21 -2.77
N GLY A 304 -29.47 -25.61 -1.91
CA GLY A 304 -28.08 -25.92 -2.30
C GLY A 304 -27.22 -24.73 -2.75
N LYS A 305 -27.69 -23.48 -2.60
CA LYS A 305 -26.99 -22.26 -3.06
C LYS A 305 -26.04 -21.64 -2.02
N LEU A 306 -25.66 -22.37 -0.98
CA LEU A 306 -24.68 -21.93 0.01
C LEU A 306 -23.60 -22.99 0.19
N GLN A 307 -22.34 -22.60 0.00
CA GLN A 307 -21.17 -23.45 0.19
C GLN A 307 -20.95 -23.67 1.71
N PRO A 308 -21.17 -24.88 2.25
CA PRO A 308 -21.17 -25.11 3.71
C PRO A 308 -19.83 -24.82 4.37
N ARG A 309 -18.74 -24.93 3.61
CA ARG A 309 -17.36 -24.73 4.08
C ARG A 309 -17.04 -23.29 4.44
N GLN A 310 -17.55 -22.31 3.69
CA GLN A 310 -17.33 -20.88 3.96
C GLN A 310 -18.09 -20.43 5.22
N ILE A 311 -19.30 -20.95 5.44
CA ILE A 311 -20.05 -20.71 6.68
C ILE A 311 -19.40 -21.45 7.85
N ALA A 312 -18.94 -22.69 7.67
CA ALA A 312 -18.24 -23.43 8.71
C ALA A 312 -16.96 -22.70 9.16
N ARG A 313 -16.22 -22.05 8.26
CA ARG A 313 -15.01 -21.26 8.59
C ARG A 313 -15.32 -20.00 9.40
N VAL A 314 -16.43 -19.33 9.09
CA VAL A 314 -16.89 -18.12 9.80
C VAL A 314 -17.57 -18.48 11.14
N VAL A 315 -18.24 -19.64 11.22
CA VAL A 315 -18.98 -20.11 12.40
C VAL A 315 -18.10 -20.91 13.37
N SER A 316 -17.05 -21.60 12.91
CA SER A 316 -16.16 -22.39 13.77
C SER A 316 -15.24 -21.54 14.64
N GLY A 317 -15.14 -20.23 14.37
CA GLY A 317 -14.27 -19.33 15.12
C GLY A 317 -12.80 -19.80 15.12
N GLN A 318 -12.38 -20.59 14.13
CA GLN A 318 -10.98 -20.99 13.98
C GLN A 318 -10.15 -19.78 13.56
N GLN A 319 -9.78 -18.97 14.55
CA GLN A 319 -8.60 -18.13 14.49
C GLN A 319 -7.41 -19.05 14.21
N GLY A 320 -6.81 -18.95 13.03
CA GLY A 320 -5.59 -19.70 12.71
C GLY A 320 -4.42 -19.24 13.58
N ARG A 321 -3.34 -20.05 13.64
CA ARG A 321 -2.10 -19.72 14.39
C ARG A 321 -1.57 -18.30 14.12
N ALA A 322 -1.76 -17.77 12.90
CA ALA A 322 -1.41 -16.40 12.54
C ALA A 322 -2.07 -15.33 13.44
N ALA A 323 -3.34 -15.51 13.83
CA ALA A 323 -4.05 -14.56 14.69
C ALA A 323 -3.59 -14.61 16.16
N GLU A 324 -3.16 -15.79 16.65
CA GLU A 324 -2.59 -15.95 17.98
C GLU A 324 -1.17 -15.34 18.07
N ASP A 325 -0.34 -15.58 17.05
CA ASP A 325 1.00 -14.98 16.93
C ASP A 325 0.90 -13.45 16.87
N ASP A 326 -0.05 -12.92 16.09
CA ASP A 326 -0.33 -11.50 16.00
C ASP A 326 -0.73 -10.90 17.36
N ARG A 327 -1.60 -11.57 18.13
CA ARG A 327 -2.03 -11.10 19.45
C ARG A 327 -0.85 -10.91 20.42
N GLN A 328 0.09 -11.85 20.43
CA GLN A 328 1.26 -11.79 21.32
C GLN A 328 2.25 -10.70 20.88
N VAL A 329 2.42 -10.51 19.57
CA VAL A 329 3.22 -9.41 19.00
C VAL A 329 2.67 -8.06 19.44
N ASP A 330 1.35 -7.88 19.42
CA ASP A 330 0.69 -6.62 19.76
C ASP A 330 0.88 -6.19 21.22
N LEU A 331 0.78 -7.14 22.16
CA LEU A 331 0.99 -6.86 23.58
C LEU A 331 2.43 -6.44 23.87
N LYS A 332 3.40 -7.15 23.26
CA LYS A 332 4.83 -6.80 23.37
C LYS A 332 5.12 -5.44 22.74
N ALA A 333 4.52 -5.16 21.57
CA ALA A 333 4.66 -3.90 20.85
C ALA A 333 4.16 -2.71 21.68
N ALA A 334 2.98 -2.81 22.31
CA ALA A 334 2.45 -1.73 23.15
C ALA A 334 3.32 -1.44 24.37
N ALA A 335 3.79 -2.49 25.07
CA ALA A 335 4.70 -2.32 26.21
C ALA A 335 6.02 -1.67 25.78
N LYS A 336 6.61 -2.14 24.67
CA LYS A 336 7.87 -1.58 24.15
C LYS A 336 7.72 -0.17 23.61
N LEU A 337 6.56 0.19 23.05
CA LEU A 337 6.28 1.57 22.69
C LEU A 337 6.25 2.47 23.92
N ALA A 338 5.65 2.01 25.03
CA ALA A 338 5.65 2.75 26.29
C ALA A 338 7.06 2.98 26.86
N ASP A 339 8.02 2.10 26.54
CA ASP A 339 9.43 2.18 26.97
C ASP A 339 10.37 2.82 25.93
N PHE A 340 9.94 3.05 24.68
CA PHE A 340 10.77 3.61 23.60
C PHE A 340 11.24 5.06 23.82
N GLU A 341 12.52 5.31 24.07
CA GLU A 341 13.02 6.64 24.49
C GLU A 341 13.14 7.69 23.37
N GLY A 342 13.02 7.28 22.10
CA GLY A 342 13.10 8.19 20.95
C GLY A 342 11.83 9.05 20.77
N PRO A 343 11.93 10.18 20.06
CA PRO A 343 10.78 11.03 19.77
C PRO A 343 9.77 10.32 18.85
N LEU A 344 8.49 10.64 19.04
CA LEU A 344 7.35 10.03 18.36
C LEU A 344 6.52 11.12 17.68
N LEU A 345 6.30 11.00 16.37
CA LEU A 345 5.31 11.79 15.65
C LEU A 345 4.11 10.91 15.28
N PHE A 346 2.92 11.33 15.69
CA PHE A 346 1.67 10.78 15.21
C PHE A 346 0.99 11.77 14.27
N VAL A 347 0.57 11.33 13.08
CA VAL A 347 -0.23 12.14 12.17
C VAL A 347 -1.53 11.40 11.85
N TYR A 348 -2.67 12.04 11.99
CA TYR A 348 -3.98 11.45 11.71
C TYR A 348 -4.86 12.39 10.90
N GLY A 349 -5.73 11.84 10.05
CA GLY A 349 -6.83 12.60 9.48
C GLY A 349 -8.02 12.70 10.43
N THR A 350 -8.76 13.80 10.42
CA THR A 350 -9.96 13.93 11.27
C THR A 350 -11.15 13.12 10.79
N HIS A 351 -11.19 12.72 9.50
CA HIS A 351 -12.21 11.82 8.93
C HIS A 351 -11.71 10.38 8.79
N ASP A 352 -10.51 10.08 9.27
CA ASP A 352 -10.02 8.72 9.34
C ASP A 352 -10.80 7.93 10.41
N PRO A 353 -11.43 6.79 10.06
CA PRO A 353 -12.22 5.98 10.99
C PRO A 353 -11.41 5.40 12.16
N VAL A 354 -10.08 5.31 12.06
CA VAL A 354 -9.25 4.79 13.16
C VAL A 354 -8.94 5.85 14.21
N THR A 355 -8.92 7.13 13.83
CA THR A 355 -8.53 8.26 14.69
C THR A 355 -9.27 8.33 16.03
N PRO A 356 -10.62 8.20 16.08
CA PRO A 356 -11.37 8.32 17.33
C PRO A 356 -11.03 7.25 18.37
N VAL A 357 -10.51 6.10 17.93
CA VAL A 357 -10.11 4.99 18.81
C VAL A 357 -8.62 5.06 19.12
N ALA A 358 -7.79 5.30 18.10
CA ALA A 358 -6.34 5.25 18.20
C ALA A 358 -5.75 6.38 19.03
N LEU A 359 -6.15 7.63 18.79
CA LEU A 359 -5.56 8.76 19.49
C LEU A 359 -5.77 8.70 21.01
N PRO A 360 -6.98 8.43 21.54
CA PRO A 360 -7.18 8.28 22.98
C PRO A 360 -6.39 7.11 23.58
N TYR A 361 -6.19 6.03 22.82
CA TYR A 361 -5.40 4.89 23.26
C TYR A 361 -3.92 5.27 23.40
N TYR A 362 -3.29 5.79 22.35
CA TYR A 362 -1.87 6.16 22.39
C TYR A 362 -1.57 7.28 23.38
N ARG A 363 -2.46 8.27 23.53
CA ARG A 363 -2.33 9.32 24.56
C ARG A 363 -2.29 8.74 25.98
N ARG A 364 -3.08 7.69 26.26
CA ARG A 364 -3.07 7.01 27.55
C ARG A 364 -1.81 6.18 27.74
N LEU A 365 -1.44 5.41 26.72
CA LEU A 365 -0.24 4.57 26.73
C LEU A 365 1.03 5.38 26.99
N LEU A 366 1.11 6.57 26.37
CA LEU A 366 2.29 7.45 26.40
C LEU A 366 2.14 8.63 27.38
N ALA A 367 1.18 8.57 28.31
CA ALA A 367 0.89 9.68 29.22
C ALA A 367 2.10 10.14 30.06
N ARG A 368 3.02 9.22 30.38
CA ARG A 368 4.24 9.52 31.14
C ARG A 368 5.33 10.24 30.33
N ARG A 369 5.17 10.38 29.01
CA ARG A 369 6.21 10.87 28.09
C ARG A 369 5.68 11.87 27.06
N GLN A 370 4.71 12.70 27.46
CA GLN A 370 4.10 13.67 26.56
C GLN A 370 5.11 14.64 25.90
N SER A 371 6.25 14.91 26.55
CA SER A 371 7.31 15.78 25.98
C SER A 371 8.00 15.21 24.74
N GLN A 372 7.95 13.89 24.53
CA GLN A 372 8.55 13.21 23.38
C GLN A 372 7.52 12.86 22.29
N VAL A 373 6.25 13.20 22.50
CA VAL A 373 5.14 12.81 21.63
C VAL A 373 4.52 14.03 20.97
N THR A 374 4.73 14.15 19.67
CA THR A 374 4.05 15.13 18.82
C THR A 374 2.83 14.47 18.18
N VAL A 375 1.68 15.13 18.23
CA VAL A 375 0.46 14.68 17.56
C VAL A 375 -0.04 15.78 16.64
N HIS A 376 -0.16 15.47 15.35
CA HIS A 376 -0.76 16.33 14.33
C HIS A 376 -2.06 15.72 13.81
N GLN A 377 -3.10 16.53 13.66
CA GLN A 377 -4.37 16.12 13.05
C GLN A 377 -4.67 17.00 11.84
N ILE A 378 -4.79 16.38 10.67
CA ILE A 378 -5.08 17.04 9.40
C ILE A 378 -6.60 17.10 9.22
N ALA A 379 -7.13 18.33 9.22
CA ALA A 379 -8.56 18.57 9.07
C ALA A 379 -9.07 18.03 7.72
N GLY A 380 -10.17 17.31 7.74
CA GLY A 380 -10.75 16.75 6.51
C GLY A 380 -10.17 15.42 6.09
N ALA A 381 -8.90 15.13 6.38
CA ALA A 381 -8.19 14.01 5.79
C ALA A 381 -8.76 12.64 6.17
N ASN A 382 -8.73 11.74 5.19
CA ASN A 382 -9.06 10.32 5.33
C ASN A 382 -7.82 9.50 5.78
N HIS A 383 -7.99 8.18 5.85
CA HIS A 383 -7.00 7.24 6.38
C HIS A 383 -5.67 7.17 5.62
N SER A 384 -5.66 7.54 4.34
CA SER A 384 -4.47 7.48 3.49
C SER A 384 -4.10 8.82 2.87
N TYR A 385 -4.70 9.91 3.38
CA TYR A 385 -4.47 11.29 2.93
C TYR A 385 -4.69 11.50 1.43
N TYR A 386 -5.68 10.83 0.82
CA TYR A 386 -6.01 11.04 -0.60
C TYR A 386 -6.54 12.45 -0.83
N GLY A 387 -5.67 13.32 -1.31
CA GLY A 387 -5.93 14.72 -1.53
C GLY A 387 -4.61 15.47 -1.51
N THR A 388 -4.41 16.34 -2.49
CA THR A 388 -3.16 17.07 -2.69
C THR A 388 -2.85 17.93 -1.45
N ALA A 389 -3.82 18.68 -0.94
CA ALA A 389 -3.63 19.49 0.26
C ALA A 389 -3.26 18.63 1.49
N TRP A 390 -3.91 17.48 1.68
CA TRP A 390 -3.62 16.58 2.80
C TRP A 390 -2.25 15.92 2.68
N ARG A 391 -1.87 15.51 1.46
CA ARG A 391 -0.53 15.01 1.13
C ARG A 391 0.54 16.04 1.45
N GLU A 392 0.35 17.28 1.01
CA GLU A 392 1.30 18.36 1.28
C GLU A 392 1.43 18.61 2.80
N GLU A 393 0.31 18.60 3.53
CA GLU A 393 0.32 18.82 4.97
C GLU A 393 1.02 17.67 5.73
N VAL A 394 0.73 16.41 5.43
CA VAL A 394 1.41 15.26 6.09
C VAL A 394 2.91 15.27 5.81
N LEU A 395 3.33 15.58 4.59
CA LEU A 395 4.74 15.67 4.22
C LEU A 395 5.43 16.86 4.92
N ALA A 396 4.80 18.04 4.90
CA ALA A 396 5.37 19.24 5.51
C ALA A 396 5.55 19.07 7.03
N HIS A 397 4.55 18.54 7.73
CA HIS A 397 4.64 18.28 9.16
C HIS A 397 5.67 17.20 9.50
N THR A 398 5.75 16.14 8.70
CA THR A 398 6.77 15.10 8.84
C THR A 398 8.19 15.67 8.72
N LEU A 399 8.45 16.48 7.68
CA LEU A 399 9.76 17.07 7.43
C LEU A 399 10.12 18.19 8.43
N ALA A 400 9.12 18.94 8.91
CA ALA A 400 9.33 19.93 9.97
C ALA A 400 9.75 19.24 11.28
N TRP A 401 9.05 18.17 11.65
CA TRP A 401 9.38 17.39 12.84
C TRP A 401 10.75 16.73 12.74
N LEU A 402 11.11 16.16 11.58
CA LEU A 402 12.45 15.59 11.36
C LEU A 402 13.55 16.62 11.59
N ARG A 403 13.40 17.84 11.07
CA ARG A 403 14.38 18.93 11.25
C ARG A 403 14.48 19.40 12.69
N GLU A 404 13.38 19.39 13.43
CA GLU A 404 13.35 19.80 14.84
C GLU A 404 14.02 18.76 15.74
N GLN A 405 13.74 17.48 15.52
CA GLN A 405 14.21 16.39 16.39
C GLN A 405 15.61 15.89 16.01
N PHE A 406 15.98 16.00 14.73
CA PHE A 406 17.22 15.45 14.17
C PHE A 406 17.91 16.46 13.24
N PRO A 407 18.44 17.56 13.79
CA PRO A 407 19.16 18.56 13.01
C PRO A 407 20.46 18.04 12.40
#